data_AF-A0AAW7N9X6-F1
#
_entry.id   AF-A0AAW7N9X6-F1
#
_cell.length_a   1.000
_cell.length_b   1.000
_cell.length_c   1.000
_cell.angle_alpha   90.00
_cell.angle_beta   90.00
_cell.angle_gamma   90.00
#
_symmetry.space_group_name_H-M   'P 1'
#
loop_
_entity.id
_entity.type
_entity.pdbx_description
1 polymer ?
#
loop_
_entity_poly.entity_id
_entity_poly.type
_entity_poly.pdbx_seq_one_letter_code
_entity_poly.pdbx_strand_id
1 'polypeptide(L)' 'MSTYHGGTRKRAYPLCTQLGCSGTCSQQEHKQIVDYLIDTYGAEKVEYMGKKGEQRVLIEPIQILDQDEFRPNELLQMT' A
#
# COMPACT_ATOMS: atom_id res chain seq x y z
N MET A 1 -25.67 7.00 14.83
CA MET A 1 -25.30 6.27 13.60
C MET A 1 -24.13 7.01 13.00
N SER A 2 -22.91 6.49 13.12
CA SER A 2 -21.76 7.06 12.41
C SER A 2 -21.91 6.67 10.95
N THR A 3 -22.30 7.62 10.12
CA THR A 3 -22.26 7.47 8.67
C THR A 3 -20.81 7.22 8.28
N TYR A 4 -20.53 6.02 7.78
CA TYR A 4 -19.26 5.69 7.16
C TYR A 4 -19.13 6.55 5.90
N HIS A 5 -18.39 7.66 6.00
CA HIS A 5 -17.97 8.45 4.86
C HIS A 5 -16.75 7.75 4.27
N GLY A 6 -16.99 6.72 3.45
CA GLY A 6 -15.94 6.06 2.69
C GLY A 6 -15.24 7.12 1.85
N GLY A 7 -14.00 7.47 2.23
CA GLY A 7 -13.28 8.58 1.64
C GLY A 7 -13.04 8.36 0.16
N THR A 8 -12.76 9.45 -0.54
CA THR A 8 -12.55 9.48 -1.99
C THR A 8 -11.58 8.38 -2.42
N ARG A 9 -12.00 7.50 -3.35
CA ARG A 9 -11.14 6.47 -3.95
C ARG A 9 -9.93 7.14 -4.58
N LYS A 10 -8.76 6.96 -3.98
CA LYS A 10 -7.50 7.59 -4.43
C LYS A 10 -6.56 6.53 -5.00
N ARG A 11 -5.69 7.01 -5.89
CA ARG A 11 -4.56 6.26 -6.42
C ARG A 11 -3.29 6.76 -5.74
N ALA A 12 -2.45 5.86 -5.25
CA ALA A 12 -1.15 6.20 -4.68
C ALA A 12 0.00 5.48 -5.41
N TYR A 13 1.19 6.07 -5.30
CA TYR A 13 2.42 5.56 -5.93
C TYR A 13 3.63 5.60 -4.97
N PRO A 14 3.53 5.02 -3.75
CA PRO A 14 4.67 4.92 -2.84
C PRO A 14 5.82 4.12 -3.45
N LEU A 15 7.02 4.32 -2.94
CA LEU A 15 8.14 3.42 -3.21
C LEU A 15 7.91 2.09 -2.50
N CYS A 16 8.36 0.98 -3.07
CA CYS A 16 8.27 -0.32 -2.42
C CYS A 16 9.01 -0.35 -1.06
N THR A 17 10.10 0.41 -0.92
CA THR A 17 10.84 0.55 0.34
C THR A 17 10.04 1.23 1.44
N GLN A 18 9.13 2.13 1.07
CA GLN A 18 8.15 2.73 1.97
C GLN A 18 7.06 1.72 2.41
N LEU A 19 6.99 0.56 1.76
CA LEU A 19 6.06 -0.51 2.10
C LEU A 19 6.77 -1.67 2.82
N GLY A 20 8.03 -1.50 3.24
CA GLY A 20 8.77 -2.56 3.92
C GLY A 20 9.64 -3.45 3.01
N CYS A 21 9.73 -3.16 1.71
CA CYS A 21 10.68 -3.86 0.83
C CYS A 21 12.13 -3.44 1.16
N SER A 22 13.05 -4.40 1.21
CA SER A 22 14.50 -4.18 1.37
C SER A 22 15.19 -3.46 0.20
N GLY A 23 14.44 -3.07 -0.84
CA GLY A 23 14.96 -2.57 -2.12
C GLY A 23 15.28 -3.67 -3.14
N THR A 24 15.39 -4.93 -2.70
CA THR A 24 15.58 -6.08 -3.60
C THR A 24 14.26 -6.65 -4.11
N CYS A 25 13.18 -6.48 -3.34
CA CYS A 25 11.81 -6.79 -3.70
C CYS A 25 11.66 -8.21 -4.20
N SER A 26 12.01 -9.13 -3.31
CA SER A 26 11.77 -10.56 -3.45
C SER A 26 10.27 -10.83 -3.62
N GLN A 27 9.94 -11.99 -4.19
CA GLN A 27 8.55 -12.42 -4.33
C GLN A 27 7.80 -12.51 -2.99
N GLN A 28 8.51 -12.83 -1.90
CA GLN A 28 7.93 -12.90 -0.57
C GLN A 28 7.56 -11.51 -0.03
N GLU A 29 8.45 -10.52 -0.17
CA GLU A 29 8.16 -9.13 0.20
C GLU A 29 7.02 -8.56 -0.66
N HIS A 30 6.98 -8.90 -1.96
CA HIS A 30 5.87 -8.53 -2.83
C HIS A 30 4.54 -9.05 -2.31
N LYS A 31 4.50 -10.33 -1.95
CA LYS A 31 3.28 -10.94 -1.40
C LYS A 31 2.84 -10.26 -0.10
N GLN A 32 3.75 -10.01 0.83
CA GLN A 32 3.43 -9.36 2.11
C GLN A 32 2.87 -7.95 1.93
N ILE A 33 3.47 -7.17 1.03
CA ILE A 33 3.01 -5.81 0.71
C ILE A 33 1.61 -5.83 0.09
N VAL A 34 1.37 -6.73 -0.87
CA VAL A 34 0.06 -6.88 -1.53
C VAL A 34 -1.00 -7.26 -0.50
N ASP A 35 -0.74 -8.29 0.30
CA ASP A 35 -1.67 -8.78 1.33
C ASP A 35 -2.00 -7.64 2.33
N TYR A 36 -0.99 -6.91 2.83
CA TYR A 36 -1.20 -5.76 3.74
C TYR A 36 -2.05 -4.64 3.13
N LEU A 37 -1.79 -4.27 1.87
CA LEU A 37 -2.53 -3.20 1.18
C LEU A 37 -3.98 -3.57 0.92
N ILE A 38 -4.25 -4.84 0.62
CA ILE A 38 -5.61 -5.37 0.48
C ILE A 38 -6.32 -5.38 1.85
N ASP A 39 -5.70 -5.97 2.87
CA ASP A 39 -6.34 -6.20 4.17
C ASP A 39 -6.55 -4.90 4.96
N THR A 40 -5.60 -3.97 4.90
CA THR A 40 -5.63 -2.73 5.70
C THR A 40 -6.38 -1.60 4.99
N TYR A 41 -6.19 -1.48 3.67
CA TYR A 41 -6.67 -0.32 2.90
C TYR A 41 -7.69 -0.69 1.82
N GLY A 42 -8.09 -1.97 1.71
CA GLY A 42 -9.06 -2.42 0.72
C GLY A 42 -8.61 -2.18 -0.73
N ALA A 43 -7.31 -2.25 -1.00
CA ALA A 43 -6.78 -2.08 -2.35
C ALA A 43 -7.28 -3.19 -3.29
N GLU A 44 -7.91 -2.83 -4.42
CA GLU A 44 -8.35 -3.84 -5.41
C GLU A 44 -7.26 -4.17 -6.44
N LYS A 45 -6.34 -3.23 -6.66
CA LYS A 45 -5.23 -3.35 -7.60
C LYS A 45 -3.94 -2.86 -6.95
N VAL A 46 -2.92 -3.72 -7.00
CA VAL A 46 -1.54 -3.42 -6.59
C VAL A 46 -0.61 -3.81 -7.72
N GLU A 47 0.18 -2.88 -8.26
CA GLU A 47 1.06 -3.11 -9.41
C GLU A 47 2.44 -2.49 -9.20
N TYR A 48 3.50 -3.28 -9.38
CA TYR A 48 4.89 -2.82 -9.25
C TYR A 48 5.38 -2.21 -10.56
N MET A 49 5.60 -0.91 -10.56
CA MET A 49 6.10 -0.12 -11.69
C MET A 49 7.60 0.16 -11.52
N GLY A 50 8.41 -0.24 -12.50
CA GLY A 50 9.85 0.12 -12.57
C GLY A 50 10.80 -1.08 -12.58
N LYS A 51 12.11 -0.77 -12.62
CA LYS A 51 13.21 -1.75 -12.59
C LYS A 51 13.65 -2.00 -11.13
N LYS A 52 14.30 -3.14 -10.86
CA LYS A 52 14.78 -3.53 -9.50
C LYS A 52 15.46 -2.36 -8.77
N GLY A 53 15.06 -2.09 -7.53
CA GLY A 53 15.66 -1.04 -6.66
C GLY A 53 14.85 0.25 -6.52
N GLU A 54 14.09 0.66 -7.54
CA GLU A 54 13.31 1.92 -7.55
C GLU A 54 11.82 1.66 -7.85
N GLN A 55 11.32 0.48 -7.49
CA GLN A 55 9.97 0.08 -7.84
C GLN A 55 8.95 0.94 -7.09
N ARG A 56 8.14 1.69 -7.84
CA ARG A 56 6.92 2.30 -7.31
C ARG A 56 5.82 1.26 -7.29
N VAL A 57 4.93 1.35 -6.33
CA VAL A 57 3.77 0.47 -6.23
C VAL A 57 2.55 1.33 -6.53
N LEU A 58 1.91 1.08 -7.67
CA LEU A 58 0.59 1.59 -7.96
C LEU A 58 -0.42 0.87 -7.07
N ILE A 59 -1.28 1.63 -6.39
CA ILE A 59 -2.33 1.09 -5.51
C ILE A 59 -3.64 1.82 -5.84
N GLU A 60 -4.67 1.08 -6.23
CA GLU A 60 -5.98 1.63 -6.59
C GLU A 60 -7.12 0.60 -6.48
N PRO A 61 -8.33 1.01 -6.07
CA PRO A 61 -8.61 2.19 -5.25
C PRO A 61 -8.11 1.92 -3.82
N ILE A 62 -7.56 2.93 -3.16
CA ILE A 62 -7.33 2.85 -1.71
C ILE A 62 -8.58 3.36 -1.03
N GLN A 63 -9.19 2.53 -0.17
CA GLN A 63 -10.20 3.00 0.78
C GLN A 63 -9.47 3.67 1.92
N ILE A 64 -9.44 4.99 1.87
CA ILE A 64 -8.96 5.81 2.97
C ILE A 64 -10.22 6.23 3.72
N LEU A 65 -10.35 5.84 5.00
CA LEU A 65 -11.37 6.43 5.85
C LEU A 65 -11.07 7.94 5.91
N ASP A 66 -12.06 8.82 5.78
CA ASP A 66 -11.84 10.28 5.74
C ASP A 66 -10.99 10.83 6.92
N GLN A 67 -10.82 10.03 8.00
CA GLN A 67 -10.03 10.35 9.19
C GLN A 67 -8.66 9.64 9.26
N ASP A 68 -8.42 8.59 8.49
CA ASP A 68 -7.14 7.89 8.49
C ASP A 68 -6.23 8.40 7.37
N GLU A 69 -4.97 8.63 7.71
CA GLU A 69 -3.96 9.00 6.72
C GLU A 69 -3.40 7.73 6.06
N PHE A 70 -3.19 7.77 4.75
CA PHE A 70 -2.49 6.67 4.07
C PHE A 70 -1.03 6.62 4.54
N ARG A 71 -0.71 5.67 5.42
CA ARG A 71 0.61 5.51 6.06
C ARG A 71 1.24 4.16 5.71
N PRO A 72 1.72 3.99 4.46
CA PRO A 72 2.28 2.73 3.99
C PRO A 72 3.53 2.27 4.77
N ASN A 73 4.22 3.19 5.45
CA ASN A 73 5.46 2.92 6.20
C ASN A 73 5.25 2.12 7.49
N GLU A 74 4.02 1.90 7.94
CA GLU A 74 3.76 1.20 9.22
C GLU A 74 4.10 -0.31 9.16
N LEU A 75 4.22 -0.90 7.97
CA LEU A 75 4.69 -2.28 7.82
C LEU A 75 6.10 -2.49 8.42
N LEU A 76 6.95 -1.46 8.35
CA LEU A 76 8.30 -1.46 8.93
C LEU A 76 8.30 -1.46 10.46
N GLN A 77 7.18 -1.11 11.10
CA GLN A 77 7.09 -1.00 12.56
C GLN A 77 6.52 -2.27 13.21
N MET A 78 6.00 -3.23 12.41
CA MET A 78 5.44 -4.49 12.89
C MET A 78 6.46 -5.65 12.93
N THR A 79 7.72 -5.40 12.57
CA THR A 79 8.87 -6.32 12.69
C THR A 79 9.74 -5.98 13.88
#